data_AF-A0A151BFN4-F1
#
_entry.id   AF-A0A151BFN4-F1
#
_cell.length_a   1.000
_cell.length_b   1.000
_cell.length_c   1.000
_cell.angle_alpha   90.00
_cell.angle_beta   90.00
_cell.angle_gamma   90.00
#
_symmetry.space_group_name_H-M   'P 1'
#
loop_
_entity.id
_entity.type
_entity.pdbx_description
1 polymer ?
#
loop_
_entity_poly.entity_id
_entity_poly.type
_entity_poly.pdbx_seq_one_letter_code
_entity_poly.pdbx_strand_id
1 'polypeptide(L)'
;MDRRFLLIPLILLATLLIALKLSIKPREMGEMEEVETPSRPPALRLEACSGELIILYDNNPYDPRLEISWGFSCLLNLNQTTILFDTGGDGRLLLNNMKRLGIDPREVDIIVLSHIHGDHVGGLNAVLEADGSICRPASRRASRPGLENWPERWWRSMGLR
;
A
#
# COMPACT_ATOMS: atom_id res chain seq x y z
N MET A 1 -72.20 -26.02 -40.88
CA MET A 1 -70.88 -25.69 -40.31
C MET A 1 -70.68 -26.56 -39.08
N ASP A 2 -69.78 -27.53 -39.13
CA ASP A 2 -69.66 -28.56 -38.09
C ASP A 2 -69.12 -27.93 -36.79
N ARG A 3 -69.83 -28.08 -35.66
CA ARG A 3 -69.45 -27.46 -34.37
C ARG A 3 -68.05 -27.86 -33.89
N ARG A 4 -67.52 -28.95 -34.45
CA ARG A 4 -66.17 -29.48 -34.25
C ARG A 4 -65.09 -28.51 -34.73
N PHE A 5 -65.33 -27.72 -35.78
CA PHE A 5 -64.36 -26.74 -36.32
C PHE A 5 -64.20 -25.49 -35.44
N LEU A 6 -65.19 -25.17 -34.58
CA LEU A 6 -65.10 -24.04 -33.64
C LEU A 6 -64.44 -24.43 -32.31
N LEU A 7 -64.49 -25.71 -31.93
CA LEU A 7 -63.91 -26.21 -30.67
C LEU A 7 -62.39 -26.37 -30.76
N ILE A 8 -61.85 -26.75 -31.91
CA ILE A 8 -60.40 -26.93 -32.13
C ILE A 8 -59.59 -25.65 -31.86
N PRO A 9 -59.92 -24.46 -32.41
CA PRO A 9 -59.15 -23.25 -32.13
C PRO A 9 -59.25 -22.83 -30.66
N LEU A 10 -60.37 -23.12 -29.99
CA LEU A 10 -60.58 -22.79 -28.58
C LEU A 10 -59.69 -23.65 -27.66
N ILE A 11 -59.56 -24.95 -27.99
CA ILE A 11 -58.66 -25.88 -27.27
C ILE A 11 -57.20 -25.48 -27.51
N LEU A 12 -56.82 -25.16 -28.75
CA LEU A 12 -55.45 -24.72 -29.07
C LEU A 12 -55.08 -23.39 -28.38
N LEU A 13 -56.03 -22.45 -28.26
CA LEU A 13 -55.81 -21.21 -27.52
C LEU A 13 -55.65 -21.49 -26.02
N ALA A 14 -56.49 -22.36 -25.45
CA ALA A 14 -56.40 -22.71 -24.03
C ALA A 14 -55.08 -23.42 -23.69
N THR A 15 -54.63 -24.35 -24.53
CA THR A 15 -53.35 -25.05 -24.31
C THR A 15 -52.16 -24.10 -24.46
N LEU A 16 -52.20 -23.15 -25.40
CA LEU A 16 -51.17 -22.13 -25.56
C LEU A 16 -51.07 -21.21 -24.33
N LEU A 17 -52.21 -20.77 -23.78
CA LEU A 17 -52.24 -19.91 -22.59
C LEU A 17 -51.72 -20.63 -21.34
N ILE A 18 -52.00 -21.93 -21.20
CA ILE A 18 -51.46 -22.75 -20.11
C ILE A 18 -49.95 -22.92 -20.26
N ALA A 19 -49.47 -23.23 -21.47
CA ALA A 19 -48.03 -23.35 -21.73
C ALA A 19 -47.28 -22.04 -21.46
N LEU A 20 -47.87 -20.89 -21.82
CA LEU A 20 -47.29 -19.58 -21.55
C LEU A 20 -47.19 -19.30 -20.04
N LYS A 21 -48.22 -19.63 -19.26
CA LYS A 21 -48.20 -19.50 -17.80
C LYS A 21 -47.17 -20.42 -17.13
N LEU A 22 -46.96 -21.62 -17.64
CA LEU A 22 -45.96 -22.55 -17.11
C LEU A 22 -44.53 -22.16 -17.46
N SER A 23 -44.33 -21.47 -18.60
CA SER A 23 -43.01 -21.00 -19.04
C SER A 23 -42.56 -19.72 -18.33
N ILE A 24 -43.52 -18.89 -17.87
CA ILE A 24 -43.24 -17.71 -17.05
C ILE A 24 -43.19 -18.15 -15.58
N LYS A 25 -42.10 -18.81 -15.20
CA LYS A 25 -41.79 -19.03 -13.78
C LYS A 25 -41.39 -17.66 -13.20
N PRO A 26 -42.10 -17.11 -12.20
CA PRO A 26 -41.67 -15.88 -11.56
C PRO A 26 -40.27 -16.13 -11.00
N ARG A 27 -39.31 -15.32 -11.45
CA ARG A 27 -37.95 -15.33 -10.93
C ARG A 27 -38.07 -14.81 -9.51
N GLU A 28 -37.98 -15.69 -8.52
CA GLU A 28 -37.81 -15.26 -7.14
C GLU A 28 -36.56 -14.39 -7.10
N MET A 29 -36.78 -13.08 -6.95
CA MET A 29 -35.72 -12.17 -6.55
C MET A 29 -35.38 -12.59 -5.13
N GLY A 30 -34.30 -13.37 -4.99
CA GLY A 30 -33.71 -13.62 -3.69
C GLY A 30 -33.56 -12.27 -2.98
N GLU A 31 -33.96 -12.24 -1.72
CA GLU A 31 -33.72 -11.11 -0.84
C GLU A 31 -32.25 -10.72 -0.99
N MET A 32 -32.00 -9.50 -1.46
CA MET A 32 -30.66 -8.95 -1.40
C MET A 32 -30.40 -8.75 0.09
N GLU A 33 -29.63 -9.65 0.69
CA GLU A 33 -29.06 -9.40 2.00
C GLU A 33 -28.33 -8.06 1.90
N GLU A 34 -28.84 -7.08 2.62
CA GLU A 34 -28.19 -5.80 2.83
C GLU A 34 -26.88 -6.13 3.55
N VAL A 35 -25.78 -6.18 2.79
CA VAL A 35 -24.44 -6.36 3.35
C VAL A 35 -24.22 -5.16 4.25
N GLU A 36 -24.40 -5.36 5.56
CA GLU A 36 -24.09 -4.36 6.58
C GLU A 36 -22.65 -3.93 6.38
N THR A 37 -22.47 -2.75 5.79
CA THR A 37 -21.15 -2.15 5.68
C THR A 37 -20.78 -1.69 7.08
N PRO A 38 -19.66 -2.18 7.65
CA PRO A 38 -19.27 -1.79 8.99
C PRO A 38 -19.12 -0.27 9.03
N SER A 39 -19.80 0.36 9.98
CA SER A 39 -19.86 1.82 10.15
C SER A 39 -18.50 2.48 10.40
N ARG A 40 -17.47 1.67 10.63
CA ARG A 40 -16.09 2.09 10.80
C ARG A 40 -15.17 1.23 9.92
N PRO A 41 -14.21 1.83 9.21
CA PRO A 41 -13.19 1.05 8.51
C PRO A 41 -12.45 0.16 9.54
N PRO A 42 -11.95 -1.01 9.13
CA PRO A 42 -11.15 -1.85 10.00
C PRO A 42 -10.01 -1.01 10.60
N ALA A 43 -10.07 -0.81 11.91
CA ALA A 43 -9.06 -0.05 12.62
C ALA A 43 -7.83 -0.94 12.80
N LEU A 44 -6.66 -0.43 12.42
CA LEU A 44 -5.40 -1.06 12.79
C LEU A 44 -5.26 -0.97 14.31
N ARG A 45 -5.05 -2.13 14.94
CA ARG A 45 -4.82 -2.21 16.39
C ARG A 45 -3.33 -1.99 16.63
N LEU A 46 -3.00 -0.92 17.36
CA LEU A 46 -1.64 -0.69 17.83
C LEU A 46 -1.44 -1.44 19.15
N GLU A 47 -0.35 -2.19 19.24
CA GLU A 47 0.11 -2.76 20.50
C GLU A 47 1.24 -1.89 21.05
N ALA A 48 1.22 -1.63 22.35
CA ALA A 48 2.29 -0.91 23.00
C ALA A 48 3.56 -1.76 22.94
N CYS A 49 4.64 -1.19 22.43
CA CYS A 49 5.97 -1.79 22.42
C CYS A 49 6.98 -0.86 23.08
N SER A 50 8.02 -1.44 23.67
CA SER A 50 9.23 -0.74 24.09
C SER A 50 10.28 -0.85 22.98
N GLY A 51 11.18 0.12 22.92
CA GLY A 51 12.28 0.08 21.97
C GLY A 51 13.33 1.13 22.28
N GLU A 52 14.33 1.19 21.41
CA GLU A 52 15.40 2.18 21.47
C GLU A 52 15.31 3.12 20.26
N LEU A 53 15.63 4.41 20.50
CA LEU A 53 15.80 5.41 19.45
C LEU A 53 17.27 5.84 19.43
N ILE A 54 17.92 5.69 18.29
CA ILE A 54 19.32 6.04 18.08
C ILE A 54 19.39 7.14 17.03
N ILE A 55 19.92 8.31 17.37
CA ILE A 55 20.14 9.40 16.40
C ILE A 55 21.33 9.01 15.53
N LEU A 56 21.11 8.98 14.21
CA LEU A 56 22.14 8.62 13.22
C LEU A 56 22.63 9.84 12.45
N TYR A 57 21.79 10.87 12.29
CA TYR A 57 22.08 12.08 11.53
C TYR A 57 21.24 13.23 12.11
N ASP A 58 21.90 14.31 12.50
CA ASP A 58 21.25 15.53 13.00
C ASP A 58 22.16 16.72 12.70
N ASN A 59 21.59 17.93 12.68
CA ASN A 59 22.35 19.17 12.58
C ASN A 59 22.93 19.61 13.94
N ASN A 60 22.48 18.99 15.03
CA ASN A 60 22.99 19.20 16.38
C ASN A 60 23.87 18.03 16.83
N PRO A 61 24.99 18.31 17.52
CA PRO A 61 25.82 17.25 18.08
C PRO A 61 25.09 16.55 19.24
N TYR A 62 25.05 15.22 19.20
CA TYR A 62 24.51 14.39 20.27
C TYR A 62 25.54 13.36 20.75
N ASP A 63 26.08 12.57 19.83
CA ASP A 63 27.15 11.60 20.10
C ASP A 63 28.46 12.09 19.45
N PRO A 64 29.55 12.27 20.21
CA PRO A 64 30.82 12.79 19.70
C PRO A 64 31.51 11.89 18.67
N ARG A 65 31.05 10.63 18.52
CA ARG A 65 31.54 9.70 17.49
C ARG A 65 30.95 10.01 16.12
N LEU A 66 29.84 10.75 16.04
CA LEU A 66 29.08 10.95 14.81
C LEU A 66 29.42 12.27 14.14
N GLU A 67 29.42 12.26 12.81
CA GLU A 67 29.45 13.48 12.01
C GLU A 67 28.05 14.12 11.98
N ILE A 68 27.99 15.45 12.03
CA ILE A 68 26.75 16.23 11.94
C ILE A 68 26.65 16.92 10.59
N SER A 69 25.43 17.16 10.11
CA SER A 69 25.16 17.93 8.90
C SER A 69 23.69 18.34 8.87
N TRP A 70 23.29 19.19 7.93
CA TRP A 70 21.89 19.61 7.79
C TRP A 70 21.00 18.41 7.39
N GLY A 71 20.00 18.11 8.21
CA GLY A 71 19.06 17.01 8.00
C GLY A 71 18.79 16.20 9.25
N PHE A 72 18.02 15.12 9.08
CA PHE A 72 17.66 14.22 10.18
C PHE A 72 17.59 12.76 9.74
N SER A 73 18.02 11.85 10.61
CA SER A 73 17.76 10.42 10.53
C SER A 73 17.95 9.77 11.90
N CYS A 74 17.07 8.84 12.25
CA CYS A 74 17.22 7.99 13.43
C CYS A 74 16.81 6.54 13.16
N LEU A 75 17.36 5.64 13.95
CA LEU A 75 16.98 4.23 13.99
C LEU A 75 16.03 3.99 15.16
N LEU A 76 14.93 3.29 14.91
CA LEU A 76 14.03 2.77 15.94
C LEU A 76 14.16 1.25 15.97
N ASN A 77 14.66 0.71 17.08
CA ASN A 77 14.71 -0.72 17.32
C ASN A 77 13.50 -1.12 18.16
N LEU A 78 12.45 -1.62 17.51
CA LEU A 78 11.18 -1.99 18.13
C LEU A 78 11.05 -3.52 18.19
N ASN A 79 11.59 -4.14 19.23
CA ASN A 79 11.58 -5.60 19.44
C ASN A 79 12.06 -6.43 18.24
N GLN A 80 11.16 -6.73 17.29
CA GLN A 80 11.42 -7.54 16.10
C GLN A 80 11.43 -6.73 14.80
N THR A 81 11.29 -5.40 14.87
CA THR A 81 11.28 -4.53 13.70
C THR A 81 12.23 -3.37 13.89
N THR A 82 13.15 -3.21 12.95
CA THR A 82 14.07 -2.09 12.85
C THR A 82 13.55 -1.10 11.81
N ILE A 83 13.34 0.15 12.24
CA ILE A 83 12.85 1.21 11.37
C ILE A 83 13.93 2.29 11.23
N LEU A 84 14.28 2.62 9.99
CA LEU A 84 15.04 3.82 9.68
C LEU A 84 14.07 4.96 9.36
N PHE A 85 14.01 5.97 10.23
CA PHE A 85 13.20 7.15 10.04
C PHE A 85 14.05 8.27 9.43
N ASP A 86 13.69 8.72 8.23
CA ASP A 86 14.47 9.61 7.37
C ASP A 86 15.90 9.09 7.10
N THR A 87 16.60 9.77 6.20
CA THR A 87 17.90 9.32 5.67
C THR A 87 18.93 10.46 5.58
N GLY A 88 18.65 11.60 6.22
CA GLY A 88 19.53 12.77 6.20
C GLY A 88 19.72 13.36 4.80
N GLY A 89 20.64 14.32 4.71
CA GLY A 89 21.02 15.00 3.46
C GLY A 89 22.12 14.30 2.65
N ASP A 90 22.92 13.45 3.28
CA ASP A 90 24.08 12.80 2.67
C ASP A 90 24.15 11.31 3.07
N GLY A 91 23.95 10.42 2.10
CA GLY A 91 23.96 8.98 2.33
C GLY A 91 25.31 8.40 2.74
N ARG A 92 26.43 8.99 2.29
CA ARG A 92 27.76 8.52 2.68
C ARG A 92 28.02 8.85 4.15
N LEU A 93 27.62 10.04 4.59
CA LEU A 93 27.71 10.44 6.00
C LEU A 93 26.85 9.52 6.86
N LEU A 94 25.59 9.30 6.48
CA LEU A 94 24.68 8.39 7.18
C LEU A 94 25.28 6.99 7.36
N LEU A 95 25.75 6.37 6.27
CA LEU A 95 26.34 5.02 6.31
C LEU A 95 27.61 4.97 7.16
N ASN A 96 28.42 6.04 7.14
CA ASN A 96 29.60 6.14 7.97
C ASN A 96 29.25 6.25 9.46
N ASN A 97 28.22 7.02 9.82
CA ASN A 97 27.70 7.11 11.19
C ASN A 97 27.16 5.75 11.67
N MET A 98 26.34 5.07 10.85
CA MET A 98 25.88 3.70 11.14
C MET A 98 27.05 2.75 11.39
N LYS A 99 28.06 2.75 10.51
CA LYS A 99 29.27 1.93 10.66
C LYS A 99 30.03 2.22 11.97
N ARG A 100 30.12 3.49 12.40
CA ARG A 100 30.78 3.87 13.67
C ARG A 100 30.05 3.36 14.90
N LEU A 101 28.74 3.18 14.80
CA LEU A 101 27.90 2.60 15.84
C LEU A 101 27.79 1.07 15.75
N GLY A 102 28.38 0.46 14.71
CA GLY A 102 28.27 -0.99 14.47
C GLY A 102 26.90 -1.42 13.94
N ILE A 103 26.14 -0.49 13.35
CA ILE A 103 24.81 -0.74 12.77
C ILE A 103 24.99 -1.13 11.30
N ASP A 104 24.42 -2.26 10.91
CA ASP A 104 24.37 -2.71 9.51
C ASP A 104 23.10 -2.19 8.84
N PRO A 105 23.18 -1.38 7.76
CA PRO A 105 21.99 -0.90 7.06
C PRO A 105 21.09 -2.01 6.51
N ARG A 106 21.61 -3.24 6.36
CA ARG A 106 20.85 -4.43 5.91
C ARG A 106 19.94 -5.01 6.99
N GLU A 107 20.07 -4.56 8.24
CA GLU A 107 19.18 -4.95 9.34
C GLU A 107 17.94 -4.05 9.43
N VAL A 108 17.82 -3.04 8.55
CA VAL A 108 16.66 -2.15 8.48
C VAL A 108 15.52 -2.85 7.75
N ASP A 109 14.42 -3.12 8.46
CA ASP A 109 13.23 -3.73 7.87
C ASP A 109 12.36 -2.71 7.12
N ILE A 110 12.26 -1.50 7.67
CA ILE A 110 11.34 -0.47 7.20
C ILE A 110 12.05 0.87 7.12
N ILE A 111 11.88 1.56 5.99
CA ILE A 111 12.27 2.97 5.87
C ILE A 111 11.01 3.83 5.87
N VAL A 112 10.93 4.78 6.80
CA VAL A 112 9.85 5.77 6.88
C VAL A 112 10.43 7.13 6.51
N LEU A 113 9.80 7.83 5.56
CA LEU A 113 10.18 9.18 5.17
C LEU A 113 9.12 10.15 5.66
N SER A 114 9.52 11.14 6.44
CA SER A 114 8.62 12.15 7.00
C SER A 114 8.04 13.05 5.91
N HIS A 115 8.90 13.54 5.01
CA HIS A 115 8.56 14.38 3.87
C HIS A 115 9.69 14.39 2.84
N ILE A 116 9.50 15.16 1.76
CA ILE A 116 10.28 15.04 0.53
C ILE A 116 11.36 16.11 0.33
N HIS A 117 11.94 16.63 1.42
CA HIS A 117 13.07 17.54 1.31
C HIS A 117 14.40 16.77 1.31
N GLY A 118 15.40 17.32 0.60
CA GLY A 118 16.67 16.63 0.35
C GLY A 118 17.44 16.29 1.62
N ASP A 119 17.26 17.06 2.68
CA ASP A 119 17.83 16.86 4.02
C ASP A 119 17.16 15.75 4.84
N HIS A 120 16.10 15.14 4.31
CA HIS A 120 15.42 13.97 4.87
C HIS A 120 15.52 12.74 3.96
N VAL A 121 15.59 12.92 2.64
CA VAL A 121 15.59 11.81 1.66
C VAL A 121 16.93 11.60 0.94
N GLY A 122 17.94 12.43 1.22
CA GLY A 122 19.21 12.47 0.48
C GLY A 122 20.06 11.21 0.64
N GLY A 123 19.92 10.46 1.74
CA GLY A 123 20.62 9.20 1.96
C GLY A 123 19.91 7.95 1.43
N LEU A 124 18.67 8.07 0.94
CA LEU A 124 17.84 6.92 0.59
C LEU A 124 18.51 5.96 -0.39
N ASN A 125 19.14 6.46 -1.45
CA ASN A 125 19.80 5.60 -2.43
C ASN A 125 20.95 4.82 -1.83
N ALA A 126 21.77 5.47 -1.00
CA ALA A 126 22.92 4.83 -0.40
C ALA A 126 22.50 3.66 0.50
N VAL A 127 21.41 3.83 1.26
CA VAL A 127 20.82 2.77 2.08
C VAL A 127 20.27 1.62 1.21
N LEU A 128 19.51 1.95 0.17
CA LEU A 128 18.94 0.95 -0.76
C LEU A 128 20.00 0.21 -1.58
N GLU A 129 21.13 0.84 -1.88
CA GLU A 129 22.25 0.19 -2.59
C GLU A 129 23.10 -0.66 -1.64
N ALA A 130 23.15 -0.31 -0.35
CA ALA A 130 23.80 -1.13 0.67
C ALA A 130 23.05 -2.45 0.91
N ASP A 131 21.73 -2.46 0.68
CA ASP A 131 20.90 -3.66 0.77
C ASP A 131 20.08 -3.91 -0.51
N GLY A 132 20.56 -4.82 -1.34
CA GLY A 132 19.88 -5.25 -2.57
C GLY A 132 18.55 -5.98 -2.37
N SER A 133 18.10 -6.20 -1.12
CA SER A 133 16.88 -6.90 -0.77
C SER A 133 15.72 -6.01 -0.29
N ILE A 134 15.95 -4.71 -0.06
CA ILE A 134 14.90 -3.80 0.44
C ILE A 134 13.74 -3.73 -0.55
N CYS A 135 12.55 -4.07 -0.06
CA CYS A 135 11.32 -4.09 -0.84
C CYS A 135 10.91 -2.66 -1.23
N ARG A 136 11.04 -2.36 -2.52
CA ARG A 136 10.59 -1.09 -3.10
C ARG A 136 9.05 -1.03 -3.08
N PRO A 137 8.42 0.01 -2.51
CA PRO A 137 6.96 0.06 -2.37
C PRO A 137 6.26 -0.03 -3.73
N ALA A 138 5.09 -0.68 -3.77
CA ALA A 138 4.32 -0.88 -4.99
C ALA A 138 3.90 0.43 -5.67
N SER A 139 3.86 1.55 -4.94
CA SER A 139 3.66 2.90 -5.51
C SER A 139 4.76 3.31 -6.51
N ARG A 140 5.93 2.65 -6.49
CA ARG A 140 6.95 2.75 -7.54
C ARG A 140 6.50 2.11 -8.87
N ARG A 141 5.61 1.12 -8.81
CA ARG A 141 5.10 0.36 -9.97
C ARG A 141 3.68 0.77 -10.37
N ALA A 142 2.99 1.56 -9.56
CA ALA A 142 1.62 1.99 -9.80
C ALA A 142 1.56 3.11 -10.86
N SER A 143 1.49 2.72 -12.13
CA SER A 143 0.94 3.56 -13.20
C SER A 143 -0.57 3.68 -13.01
N ARG A 144 -1.00 4.65 -12.19
CA ARG A 144 -2.40 5.11 -12.22
C ARG A 144 -2.65 5.86 -13.54
N PRO A 145 -3.76 5.58 -14.25
CA PRO A 145 -4.14 6.40 -15.40
C PRO A 145 -4.25 7.88 -14.99
N GLY A 146 -3.50 8.77 -15.64
CA GLY A 146 -3.38 10.20 -15.31
C GLY A 146 -2.21 10.60 -14.37
N LEU A 147 -1.43 9.64 -13.88
CA LEU A 147 -0.20 9.87 -13.09
C LEU A 147 1.01 9.12 -13.67
N GLU A 148 0.95 8.67 -14.93
CA GLU A 148 1.91 7.70 -15.49
C GLU A 148 3.37 8.18 -15.50
N ASN A 149 3.59 9.49 -15.32
CA ASN A 149 4.91 10.12 -15.37
C ASN A 149 5.35 10.79 -14.06
N TRP A 150 4.53 10.73 -13.00
CA TRP A 150 4.80 11.44 -11.74
C TRP A 150 5.73 10.66 -10.80
N PRO A 151 5.54 9.35 -10.55
CA PRO A 151 6.46 8.58 -9.71
C PRO A 151 7.82 8.41 -10.40
N GLU A 152 7.86 8.02 -11.68
CA GLU A 152 9.10 7.73 -12.43
C GLU A 152 10.03 8.94 -12.53
N ARG A 153 9.53 10.15 -12.85
CA ARG A 153 10.38 11.35 -12.92
C ARG A 153 10.97 11.71 -11.57
N TRP A 154 10.19 11.55 -10.50
CA TRP A 154 10.62 11.88 -9.16
C TRP A 154 11.69 10.89 -8.66
N TRP A 155 11.47 9.58 -8.82
CA TRP A 155 12.48 8.57 -8.51
C TRP A 155 13.77 8.73 -9.34
N ARG A 156 13.66 9.08 -10.63
CA ARG A 156 14.82 9.39 -11.47
C ARG A 156 15.56 10.65 -11.01
N SER A 157 14.84 11.68 -10.54
CA SER A 157 15.47 12.90 -10.02
C SER A 157 16.27 12.65 -8.74
N MET A 158 15.90 11.62 -7.96
CA MET A 158 16.69 11.15 -6.83
C MET A 158 17.88 10.27 -7.24
N GLY A 159 18.02 9.89 -8.51
CA GLY A 159 19.09 8.98 -8.96
C GLY A 159 18.79 7.49 -8.76
N LEU A 160 17.55 7.13 -8.41
CA LEU A 160 17.14 5.73 -8.19
C LEU A 160 16.73 5.06 -9.50
N ARG A 161 17.56 4.16 -10.03
CA ARG A 161 17.16 3.22 -11.12
C ARG A 161 16.34 2.07 -10.55
#